data_AF-A0A954BRU1-F1
#
_entry.id   AF-A0A954BRU1-F1
#
_cell.length_a   1.000
_cell.length_b   1.000
_cell.length_c   1.000
_cell.angle_alpha   90.00
_cell.angle_beta   90.00
_cell.angle_gamma   90.00
#
_symmetry.space_group_name_H-M   'P 1'
#
loop_
_entity.id
_entity.type
_entity.pdbx_description
1 polymer ?
#
loop_
_entity_poly.entity_id
_entity_poly.type
_entity_poly.pdbx_seq_one_letter_code
_entity_poly.pdbx_strand_id
1 'polypeptide(L)'
;MPRYAELIYNGFWWSPEREALQALIDKTQENVTGTVRLKLYKGSVQVAGRKAPRSLYSLEYVTFEDDVVYDQRDAQGFIKLNALRLRLGAAAGVLKP
;
A
#
# COMPACT_ATOMS: atom_id res chain seq x y z
N MET A 1 -10.54 4.78 -3.39
CA MET A 1 -11.53 5.20 -2.36
C MET A 1 -12.95 5.01 -2.91
N PRO A 2 -13.44 3.75 -3.03
CA PRO A 2 -14.76 3.50 -3.63
C PRO A 2 -15.88 4.18 -2.85
N ARG A 3 -15.84 4.18 -1.51
CA ARG A 3 -16.89 4.79 -0.67
C ARG A 3 -16.95 6.31 -0.74
N TYR A 4 -15.81 7.00 -0.74
CA TYR A 4 -15.78 8.46 -0.87
C TYR A 4 -16.36 8.90 -2.21
N ALA A 5 -15.97 8.24 -3.31
CA ALA A 5 -16.52 8.51 -4.64
C ALA A 5 -18.02 8.18 -4.75
N GLU A 6 -18.47 7.09 -4.13
CA GLU A 6 -19.88 6.69 -4.09
C GLU A 6 -20.76 7.75 -3.39
N LEU A 7 -20.31 8.29 -2.25
CA LEU A 7 -21.03 9.36 -1.55
C LEU A 7 -21.19 10.61 -2.44
N ILE A 8 -20.14 11.00 -3.15
CA ILE A 8 -20.19 12.12 -4.10
C ILE A 8 -21.17 11.81 -5.23
N TYR A 9 -21.06 10.63 -5.84
CA TYR A 9 -21.91 10.21 -6.95
C TYR A 9 -23.39 10.21 -6.56
N ASN A 10 -23.70 9.77 -5.35
CA ASN A 10 -25.05 9.74 -4.80
C ASN A 10 -25.56 11.11 -4.30
N GLY A 11 -24.78 12.19 -4.46
CA GLY A 11 -25.17 13.55 -4.07
C GLY A 11 -24.97 13.89 -2.59
N PHE A 12 -24.33 13.01 -1.81
CA PHE A 12 -23.99 13.24 -0.40
C PHE A 12 -22.73 14.10 -0.24
N TRP A 13 -22.64 15.18 -1.02
CA TRP A 13 -21.50 16.09 -0.97
C TRP A 13 -21.42 16.79 0.39
N TRP A 14 -22.54 17.15 1.03
CA TRP A 14 -22.55 17.82 2.35
C TRP A 14 -22.83 16.89 3.54
N SER A 15 -22.65 15.58 3.36
CA SER A 15 -22.92 14.64 4.44
C SER A 15 -21.77 14.53 5.44
N PRO A 16 -22.07 14.32 6.74
CA PRO A 16 -21.05 14.21 7.78
C PRO A 16 -20.10 13.02 7.56
N GLU A 17 -20.57 11.92 6.99
CA GLU A 17 -19.73 10.76 6.68
C GLU A 17 -18.70 11.07 5.59
N ARG A 18 -19.04 11.92 4.61
CA ARG A 18 -18.08 12.37 3.59
C ARG A 18 -17.06 13.34 4.21
N GLU A 19 -17.45 14.19 5.16
CA GLU A 19 -16.53 15.05 5.94
C GLU A 19 -15.53 14.25 6.76
N ALA A 20 -16.00 13.22 7.46
CA ALA A 20 -15.13 12.33 8.21
C ALA A 20 -14.09 11.64 7.30
N LEU A 21 -14.51 11.17 6.12
CA LEU A 21 -13.59 10.59 5.14
C LEU A 21 -12.62 11.62 4.55
N GLN A 22 -13.05 12.87 4.35
CA GLN A 22 -12.16 13.95 3.91
C GLN A 22 -11.02 14.18 4.90
N ALA A 23 -11.34 14.26 6.19
CA ALA A 23 -10.32 14.44 7.24
C ALA A 23 -9.29 13.29 7.25
N LEU A 24 -9.74 12.05 7.06
CA LEU A 24 -8.85 10.91 6.90
C LEU A 24 -7.98 11.06 5.64
N ILE A 25 -8.56 11.44 4.50
CA ILE A 25 -7.84 11.67 3.25
C ILE A 25 -6.76 12.71 3.45
N ASP A 26 -7.10 13.88 3.99
CA ASP A 26 -6.16 14.98 4.23
C ASP A 26 -5.00 14.52 5.11
N LYS A 27 -5.30 13.76 6.17
CA LYS A 27 -4.27 13.15 7.03
C LYS A 27 -3.34 12.23 6.25
N THR A 28 -3.87 11.37 5.37
CA THR A 28 -3.03 10.48 4.55
C THR A 28 -2.17 11.25 3.54
N GLN A 29 -2.60 12.44 3.10
CA GLN A 29 -1.87 13.24 2.11
C GLN A 29 -0.70 14.04 2.71
N GLU A 30 -0.58 14.15 4.04
CA GLU A 30 0.47 14.94 4.71
C GLU A 30 1.89 14.65 4.20
N ASN A 31 2.18 13.38 3.86
CA ASN A 31 3.48 12.94 3.35
C ASN A 31 3.53 12.68 1.84
N VAL A 32 2.42 12.85 1.13
CA VAL A 32 2.31 12.55 -0.32
C VAL A 32 2.86 13.72 -1.13
N THR A 33 4.18 13.76 -1.27
CA THR A 33 4.91 14.81 -1.99
C THR A 33 6.00 14.23 -2.87
N GLY A 34 6.10 14.69 -4.12
CA GLY A 34 7.14 14.25 -5.05
C GLY A 34 6.80 14.54 -6.51
N THR A 35 7.55 13.95 -7.42
CA THR A 35 7.38 14.06 -8.86
C THR A 35 7.24 12.68 -9.48
N VAL A 36 6.21 12.51 -10.32
CA VAL A 36 6.02 11.34 -11.16
C VAL A 36 6.30 11.72 -12.60
N ARG A 37 7.19 10.98 -13.27
CA ARG A 37 7.46 11.14 -14.69
C ARG A 37 6.54 10.21 -15.48
N LEU A 38 5.78 10.76 -16.42
CA LEU A 38 4.82 10.02 -17.24
C LEU A 38 5.28 9.97 -18.71
N LYS A 39 4.93 8.87 -19.38
CA LYS A 39 4.98 8.71 -20.83
C LYS A 39 3.55 8.69 -21.34
N LEU A 40 3.25 9.56 -22.30
CA LEU A 40 1.94 9.66 -22.93
C LEU A 40 2.08 9.18 -24.37
N TYR A 41 1.29 8.17 -24.76
CA TYR A 41 1.39 7.63 -26.11
C TYR A 41 0.06 7.03 -26.56
N LYS A 42 -0.51 7.54 -27.68
CA LYS A 42 -1.73 7.00 -28.32
C LYS A 42 -2.88 6.70 -27.33
N GLY A 43 -3.18 7.65 -26.45
CA GLY A 43 -4.24 7.49 -25.43
C GLY A 43 -3.84 6.68 -24.19
N SER A 44 -2.62 6.15 -24.14
CA SER A 44 -2.05 5.49 -22.96
C SER A 44 -1.22 6.46 -22.10
N VAL A 45 -1.26 6.24 -20.79
CA VAL A 45 -0.45 6.92 -19.78
C VAL A 45 0.33 5.87 -19.00
N GLN A 46 1.67 5.97 -19.00
CA GLN A 46 2.55 5.04 -18.29
C GLN A 46 3.48 5.79 -17.35
N VAL A 47 3.73 5.23 -16.17
CA VAL A 47 4.71 5.78 -15.22
C VAL A 47 6.11 5.35 -15.64
N ALA A 48 7.00 6.32 -15.88
CA ALA A 48 8.39 6.11 -16.30
C ALA A 48 9.42 6.43 -15.19
N GLY A 49 8.97 6.89 -14.03
CA GLY A 49 9.84 7.17 -12.90
C GLY A 49 9.14 7.93 -11.79
N ARG A 50 9.68 7.85 -10.58
CA ARG A 50 9.19 8.53 -9.38
C ARG A 50 10.40 9.07 -8.61
N LYS A 51 10.25 10.25 -8.02
CA LYS A 51 11.19 10.79 -7.02
C LYS A 51 10.41 11.56 -5.96
N ALA A 52 10.78 11.43 -4.71
CA ALA A 52 10.12 12.09 -3.60
C ALA A 52 11.15 12.45 -2.52
N PRO A 53 11.11 13.66 -1.94
CA PRO A 53 11.96 14.01 -0.81
C PRO A 53 11.63 13.18 0.43
N ARG A 54 10.37 12.77 0.60
CA ARG A 54 9.88 11.91 1.68
C ARG A 54 9.53 10.51 1.15
N SER A 55 10.48 9.89 0.47
CA SER A 55 10.32 8.53 -0.06
C SER A 55 10.45 7.50 1.06
N LEU A 56 9.51 6.55 1.14
CA LEU A 56 9.66 5.36 2.00
C LEU A 56 10.46 4.24 1.33
N TYR A 57 10.78 4.38 0.04
CA TYR A 57 11.73 3.50 -0.63
C TYR A 57 13.15 3.85 -0.16
N SER A 58 13.87 2.85 0.35
CA SER A 58 15.28 2.93 0.71
C SER A 58 16.07 1.89 -0.07
N LEU A 59 17.13 2.33 -0.77
CA LEU A 59 17.99 1.46 -1.57
C LEU A 59 18.78 0.48 -0.69
N GLU A 60 19.21 0.94 0.49
CA GLU A 60 19.98 0.17 1.48
C GLU A 60 19.21 -1.06 1.98
N TYR A 61 17.88 -0.99 2.08
CA TYR A 61 17.06 -2.12 2.54
C TYR A 61 16.67 -3.09 1.43
N VAL A 62 16.78 -2.70 0.15
CA VAL A 62 16.33 -3.52 -0.99
C VAL A 62 17.49 -4.07 -1.83
N THR A 63 18.72 -3.62 -1.58
CA THR A 63 19.89 -4.11 -2.29
C THR A 63 20.15 -5.59 -1.94
N PHE A 64 20.75 -6.31 -2.87
CA PHE A 64 21.24 -7.69 -2.68
C PHE A 64 22.73 -7.74 -2.38
N GLU A 65 23.39 -6.59 -2.27
CA GLU A 65 24.79 -6.47 -1.86
C GLU A 65 24.93 -6.80 -0.36
N ASP A 66 26.15 -7.11 0.09
CA ASP A 66 26.44 -7.46 1.49
C ASP A 66 26.15 -6.28 2.40
N ASP A 67 24.92 -6.22 2.92
CA ASP A 67 24.45 -5.15 3.79
C ASP A 67 24.02 -5.70 5.15
N VAL A 68 24.47 -5.04 6.21
CA VAL A 68 24.19 -5.36 7.63
C VAL A 68 22.85 -4.80 8.11
N VAL A 69 22.09 -4.16 7.21
CA VAL A 69 20.92 -3.34 7.54
C VAL A 69 19.64 -4.17 7.80
N TYR A 70 19.57 -5.41 7.31
CA TYR A 70 18.42 -6.31 7.50
C TYR A 70 18.83 -7.75 7.89
N ASP A 71 18.30 -8.26 9.00
CA ASP A 71 18.50 -9.66 9.40
C ASP A 71 17.51 -10.59 8.68
N GLN A 72 18.01 -11.33 7.69
CA GLN A 72 17.19 -12.27 6.91
C GLN A 72 16.61 -13.42 7.75
N ARG A 73 17.16 -13.71 8.94
CA ARG A 73 16.65 -14.77 9.82
C ARG A 73 15.26 -14.45 10.36
N ASP A 74 14.93 -13.17 10.50
CA ASP A 74 13.61 -12.71 10.96
C ASP A 74 12.48 -13.13 10.01
N ALA A 75 12.77 -13.24 8.72
CA ALA A 75 11.80 -13.67 7.71
C ALA A 75 11.26 -15.08 8.01
N GLN A 76 12.10 -15.98 8.54
CA GLN A 76 11.67 -17.34 8.86
C GLN A 76 10.59 -17.34 9.96
N GLY A 77 10.77 -16.55 11.00
CA GLY A 77 9.80 -16.39 12.09
C GLY A 77 8.50 -15.75 11.58
N PHE A 78 8.63 -14.66 10.82
CA PHE A 78 7.50 -13.96 10.23
C PHE A 78 6.64 -14.88 9.34
N ILE A 79 7.25 -15.65 8.45
CA ILE A 79 6.54 -16.59 7.57
C ILE A 79 5.78 -17.64 8.38
N LYS A 80 6.43 -18.24 9.39
CA LYS A 80 5.81 -19.27 10.24
C LYS A 80 4.59 -18.71 10.99
N LEU A 81 4.69 -17.51 11.55
CA LEU A 81 3.60 -16.86 12.29
C LEU A 81 2.47 -16.42 11.38
N ASN A 82 2.76 -15.79 10.23
CA ASN A 82 1.74 -15.33 9.30
C ASN A 82 0.94 -16.50 8.71
N ALA A 83 1.62 -17.61 8.40
CA ALA A 83 1.02 -18.82 7.88
C ALA A 83 0.30 -19.66 8.96
N LEU A 84 0.44 -19.35 10.25
CA LEU A 84 -0.09 -20.17 11.34
C LEU A 84 -1.60 -20.41 11.20
N ARG A 85 -2.38 -19.34 10.94
CA ARG A 85 -3.83 -19.46 10.76
C ARG A 85 -4.23 -20.38 9.60
N LEU A 86 -3.41 -20.42 8.54
CA LEU A 86 -3.65 -21.26 7.38
C LEU A 86 -3.31 -22.73 7.69
N ARG A 87 -2.21 -22.97 8.40
CA ARG A 87 -1.83 -24.31 8.87
C ARG A 87 -2.87 -24.91 9.81
N LEU A 88 -3.41 -24.12 10.73
CA LEU A 88 -4.48 -24.53 11.63
C LEU A 88 -5.78 -24.80 10.87
N GLY A 89 -6.15 -23.94 9.92
CA GLY A 89 -7.32 -24.16 9.07
C GLY A 89 -7.23 -25.42 8.21
N ALA A 90 -6.04 -25.73 7.69
CA ALA A 90 -5.77 -26.98 6.97
C ALA A 90 -5.81 -28.20 7.90
N ALA A 91 -5.18 -28.12 9.08
CA ALA A 91 -5.20 -29.21 10.07
C ALA A 91 -6.61 -29.49 10.61
N ALA A 92 -7.46 -28.46 10.71
CA ALA A 92 -8.86 -28.58 11.12
C ALA A 92 -9.80 -28.99 9.97
N GLY A 93 -9.30 -29.19 8.75
CA GLY A 93 -10.10 -29.55 7.57
C GLY A 93 -11.05 -28.46 7.06
N VAL A 94 -10.88 -27.21 7.52
CA VAL A 94 -11.71 -26.05 7.15
C VAL A 94 -11.24 -25.43 5.83
N LEU A 95 -9.94 -25.54 5.53
CA LEU A 95 -9.36 -25.12 4.26
C LEU A 95 -9.22 -26.34 3.34
N LYS A 96 -9.66 -26.20 2.08
CA LYS A 96 -9.38 -27.19 1.03
C LYS A 96 -7.86 -27.25 0.77
N PRO A 97 -7.32 -28.43 0.41
CA PRO A 97 -5.90 -28.60 0.12
C PRO A 97 -5.40 -27.68 -1.00
#